data_AF-A0A936NI66-F1
#
_entry.id   AF-A0A936NI66-F1
#
_cell.length_a   1.000
_cell.length_b   1.000
_cell.length_c   1.000
_cell.angle_alpha   90.00
_cell.angle_beta   90.00
_cell.angle_gamma   90.00
#
_symmetry.space_group_name_H-M   'P 1'
#
loop_
_entity.id
_entity.type
_entity.pdbx_description
1 polymer ?
#
loop_
_entity_poly.entity_id
_entity_poly.type
_entity_poly.pdbx_seq_one_letter_code
_entity_poly.pdbx_strand_id
1 'polypeptide(L)'
;MAYASGEALAEEVQSQINADSTLTAAGRQVTVLFDRTTNRLVVQSNSTGGGSLVDVTGGTARATLGLSGGVSTAASGTYSGPQTFHLDGIAVTVSGAPAANDVLRVNSRENAARDLAVTFSDPTKVALSSTRAGVPGNNQNGLDLVALQSTALIGLDNATLFDAYRKTATDLGVSAQVAGQRLETEEIRHEQLQNFRAQVSGVSLDEELVNLLKFQRAFEAASRMIVAADEMMSTLISLKR
;
A
#
# COMPACT_ATOMS: atom_id res chain seq x y z
N MET A 1 18.46 46.01 -8.66
CA MET A 1 17.76 47.18 -9.22
C MET A 1 16.28 47.01 -8.88
N ALA A 2 15.67 47.98 -8.18
CA ALA A 2 14.24 47.94 -7.88
C ALA A 2 13.51 48.62 -9.04
N TYR A 3 12.57 47.93 -9.67
CA TYR A 3 11.74 48.51 -10.72
C TYR A 3 10.70 49.44 -10.09
N ALA A 4 10.43 50.57 -10.73
CA ALA A 4 9.52 51.59 -10.20
C ALA A 4 8.05 51.12 -10.14
N SER A 5 7.68 50.13 -10.97
CA SER A 5 6.36 49.50 -10.94
C SER A 5 6.42 48.11 -11.61
N GLY A 6 5.37 47.30 -11.43
CA GLY A 6 5.25 45.99 -12.08
C GLY A 6 5.14 46.09 -13.61
N GLU A 7 4.61 47.19 -14.11
CA GLU A 7 4.52 47.50 -15.54
C GLU A 7 5.89 47.83 -16.14
N ALA A 8 6.72 48.60 -15.42
CA ALA A 8 8.09 48.88 -15.86
C ALA A 8 8.93 47.58 -15.93
N LEU A 9 8.70 46.64 -15.00
CA LEU A 9 9.30 45.31 -15.07
C LEU A 9 8.75 44.50 -16.25
N ALA A 10 7.44 44.56 -16.52
CA ALA A 10 6.84 43.86 -17.64
C ALA A 10 7.40 44.31 -18.99
N GLU A 11 7.59 45.61 -19.19
CA GLU A 11 8.18 46.18 -20.41
C GLU A 11 9.63 45.71 -20.62
N GLU A 12 10.45 45.72 -19.56
CA GLU A 12 11.82 45.24 -19.64
C GLU A 12 11.88 43.74 -19.98
N VAL A 13 11.06 42.92 -19.31
CA VAL A 13 10.99 41.48 -19.56
C VAL A 13 10.50 41.20 -20.99
N GLN A 14 9.51 41.94 -21.50
CA GLN A 14 9.07 41.84 -22.89
C GLN A 14 10.19 42.14 -23.88
N SER A 15 10.93 43.22 -23.62
CA SER A 15 12.07 43.65 -24.45
C SER A 15 13.13 42.56 -24.50
N GLN A 16 13.52 42.00 -23.36
CA GLN A 16 14.54 40.95 -23.30
C GLN A 16 14.11 39.65 -23.98
N ILE A 17 12.85 39.21 -23.80
CA ILE A 17 12.34 38.01 -24.45
C ILE A 17 12.29 38.19 -25.97
N ASN A 18 11.80 39.33 -26.44
CA ASN A 18 11.70 39.60 -27.88
C ASN A 18 13.06 39.93 -28.54
N ALA A 19 14.10 40.20 -27.75
CA ALA A 19 15.47 40.35 -28.24
C ALA A 19 16.16 38.99 -28.50
N ASP A 20 15.55 37.86 -28.09
CA ASP A 20 16.09 36.53 -28.36
C ASP A 20 16.11 36.25 -29.88
N SER A 21 17.30 35.90 -30.39
CA SER A 21 17.54 35.70 -31.81
C SER A 21 16.82 34.46 -32.37
N THR A 22 16.58 33.45 -31.54
CA THR A 22 15.83 32.24 -31.93
C THR A 22 14.34 32.53 -32.07
N LEU A 23 13.78 33.34 -31.17
CA LEU A 23 12.38 33.78 -31.22
C LEU A 23 12.13 34.69 -32.42
N THR A 24 13.05 35.63 -32.66
CA THR A 24 13.02 36.56 -33.79
C THR A 24 13.13 35.82 -35.12
N ALA A 25 14.06 34.84 -35.23
CA ALA A 25 14.23 34.03 -36.44
C ALA A 25 12.99 33.17 -36.76
N ALA A 26 12.22 32.78 -35.74
CA ALA A 26 10.95 32.07 -35.90
C ALA A 26 9.76 32.98 -36.28
N GLY A 27 9.99 34.30 -36.40
CA GLY A 27 8.96 35.31 -36.67
C GLY A 27 7.94 35.46 -35.55
N ARG A 28 8.32 35.14 -34.30
CA ARG A 28 7.42 35.14 -33.14
C ARG A 28 7.71 36.28 -32.20
N GLN A 29 6.68 36.72 -31.49
CA GLN A 29 6.79 37.75 -30.48
C GLN A 29 5.87 37.43 -29.30
N VAL A 30 6.20 38.03 -28.17
CA VAL A 30 5.50 37.89 -26.91
C VAL A 30 5.12 39.27 -26.39
N THR A 31 3.92 39.36 -25.83
CA THR A 31 3.44 40.50 -25.05
C THR A 31 3.48 40.14 -23.57
N VAL A 32 4.05 41.00 -22.73
CA VAL A 32 4.08 40.82 -21.28
C VAL A 32 3.27 41.92 -20.62
N LEU A 33 2.30 41.51 -19.81
CA LEU A 33 1.40 42.40 -19.07
C LEU A 33 1.59 42.15 -17.58
N PHE A 34 1.39 43.17 -16.75
CA PHE A 34 1.34 42.99 -15.30
C PHE A 34 -0.13 43.06 -14.84
N ASP A 35 -0.66 41.94 -14.35
CA ASP A 35 -2.00 41.88 -13.78
C ASP A 35 -1.96 42.36 -12.32
N ARG A 36 -2.53 43.55 -12.09
CA ARG A 36 -2.60 44.18 -10.77
C ARG A 36 -3.52 43.44 -9.79
N THR A 37 -4.45 42.63 -10.28
CA THR A 37 -5.41 41.90 -9.45
C THR A 37 -4.77 40.67 -8.83
N THR A 38 -3.97 39.94 -9.61
CA THR A 38 -3.28 38.72 -9.18
C THR A 38 -1.81 38.94 -8.82
N ASN A 39 -1.30 40.17 -9.01
CA ASN A 39 0.08 40.59 -8.75
C ASN A 39 1.10 39.72 -9.50
N ARG A 40 0.83 39.43 -10.78
CA ARG A 40 1.63 38.52 -11.62
C ARG A 40 1.86 39.06 -13.02
N LEU A 41 2.96 38.64 -13.63
CA LEU A 41 3.22 38.85 -15.05
C LEU A 41 2.46 37.81 -15.88
N VAL A 42 1.71 38.29 -16.86
CA VAL A 42 0.98 37.49 -17.84
C VAL A 42 1.69 37.63 -19.17
N VAL A 43 2.17 36.51 -19.69
CA VAL A 43 2.97 36.44 -20.91
C VAL A 43 2.12 35.79 -22.00
N GLN A 44 1.85 36.52 -23.08
CA GLN A 44 1.04 36.05 -24.20
C GLN A 44 1.85 36.06 -25.49
N SER A 45 1.98 34.89 -26.13
CA SER A 45 2.58 34.81 -27.47
C SER A 45 1.58 35.23 -28.54
N ASN A 46 2.07 35.82 -29.63
CA ASN A 46 1.27 36.09 -30.84
C ASN A 46 0.96 34.83 -31.66
N SER A 47 1.41 33.64 -31.23
CA SER A 47 1.07 32.36 -31.86
C SER A 47 -0.18 31.75 -31.24
N THR A 48 -1.20 31.48 -32.05
CA THR A 48 -2.36 30.67 -31.65
C THR A 48 -2.20 29.26 -32.23
N GLY A 49 -1.96 28.27 -31.36
CA GLY A 49 -1.88 26.84 -31.71
C GLY A 49 -0.59 26.16 -31.22
N GLY A 50 -0.74 24.91 -30.73
CA GLY A 50 0.32 24.05 -30.17
C GLY A 50 0.84 24.55 -28.82
N GLY A 51 0.47 23.90 -27.73
CA GLY A 51 0.69 24.36 -26.35
C GLY A 51 2.11 24.86 -26.06
N SER A 52 2.22 26.05 -25.48
CA SER A 52 3.47 26.58 -24.92
C SER A 52 3.87 25.69 -23.74
N LEU A 53 4.93 24.90 -23.89
CA LEU A 53 5.46 24.09 -22.79
C LEU A 53 6.29 24.99 -21.87
N VAL A 54 5.82 25.14 -20.63
CA VAL A 54 6.56 25.76 -19.54
C VAL A 54 7.26 24.65 -18.78
N ASP A 55 8.59 24.62 -18.84
CA ASP A 55 9.38 23.67 -18.07
C ASP A 55 9.76 24.32 -16.72
N VAL A 56 9.25 23.76 -15.62
CA VAL A 56 9.48 24.28 -14.27
C VAL A 56 10.70 23.55 -13.71
N THR A 57 11.87 24.17 -13.83
CA THR A 57 13.16 23.61 -13.39
C THR A 57 13.38 23.60 -11.87
N GLY A 58 12.38 24.03 -11.08
CA GLY A 58 12.35 23.89 -9.62
C GLY A 58 11.28 24.74 -8.92
N GLY A 59 11.03 24.47 -7.63
CA GLY A 59 10.16 25.26 -6.75
C GLY A 59 8.85 24.58 -6.30
N THR A 60 8.24 25.11 -5.23
CA THR A 60 7.03 24.57 -4.56
C THR A 60 5.76 24.60 -5.42
N ALA A 61 5.79 25.25 -6.59
CA ALA A 61 4.68 25.36 -7.53
C ALA A 61 4.31 24.04 -8.22
N ARG A 62 5.14 22.98 -8.15
CA ARG A 62 4.80 21.64 -8.66
C ARG A 62 3.51 21.09 -8.07
N ALA A 63 3.26 21.35 -6.79
CA ALA A 63 2.04 20.92 -6.09
C ALA A 63 0.81 21.76 -6.48
N THR A 64 0.98 23.04 -6.80
CA THR A 64 -0.12 23.95 -7.17
C THR A 64 -0.57 23.78 -8.63
N LEU A 65 0.28 23.21 -9.49
CA LEU A 65 -0.02 22.95 -10.91
C LEU A 65 -0.48 21.50 -11.19
N GLY A 66 -0.71 20.68 -10.17
CA GLY A 66 -1.19 19.30 -10.34
C GLY A 66 -0.18 18.32 -10.97
N LEU A 67 1.08 18.74 -11.12
CA LEU A 67 2.18 17.93 -11.66
C LEU A 67 3.00 17.28 -10.54
N SER A 68 2.33 16.90 -9.45
CA SER A 68 2.91 16.06 -8.42
C SER A 68 3.03 14.64 -8.96
N GLY A 69 4.28 14.15 -9.05
CA GLY A 69 4.54 12.71 -9.06
C GLY A 69 3.76 12.06 -7.92
N GLY A 70 3.24 10.86 -8.20
CA GLY A 70 2.29 10.10 -7.39
C GLY A 70 2.33 10.42 -5.90
N VAL A 71 1.35 11.22 -5.49
CA VAL A 71 0.80 11.21 -4.14
C VAL A 71 -0.69 11.11 -4.35
N SER A 72 -1.27 9.99 -3.92
CA SER A 72 -2.71 9.79 -3.88
C SER A 72 -3.35 10.95 -3.13
N THR A 73 -4.00 11.84 -3.88
CA THR A 73 -5.10 12.62 -3.33
C THR A 73 -6.33 11.78 -3.59
N ALA A 74 -6.84 11.12 -2.55
CA ALA A 74 -8.23 10.68 -2.59
C ALA A 74 -9.04 11.93 -2.94
N ALA A 75 -9.57 12.00 -4.15
CA ALA A 75 -10.41 13.11 -4.57
C ALA A 75 -11.70 13.07 -3.75
N SER A 76 -11.72 13.75 -2.61
CA SER A 76 -12.97 14.11 -1.96
C SER A 76 -13.55 15.31 -2.72
N GLY A 77 -14.70 15.12 -3.36
CA GLY A 77 -15.34 16.15 -4.17
C GLY A 77 -16.71 15.71 -4.69
N THR A 78 -17.56 16.67 -5.04
CA THR A 78 -18.86 16.40 -5.65
C THR A 78 -18.67 16.08 -7.14
N TYR A 79 -19.09 14.89 -7.56
CA TYR A 79 -19.04 14.49 -8.97
C TYR A 79 -20.15 15.20 -9.76
N SER A 80 -19.78 16.07 -10.71
CA SER A 80 -20.72 16.62 -11.69
C SER A 80 -20.16 16.41 -13.10
N GLY A 81 -20.85 15.60 -13.89
CA GLY A 81 -20.51 15.30 -15.29
C GLY A 81 -19.35 14.31 -15.48
N PRO A 82 -18.96 14.06 -16.74
CA PRO A 82 -17.76 13.28 -17.06
C PRO A 82 -16.53 13.99 -16.49
N GLN A 83 -15.82 13.33 -15.59
CA GLN A 83 -14.64 13.87 -14.92
C GLN A 83 -13.49 12.87 -15.09
N THR A 84 -12.31 13.37 -15.45
CA THR A 84 -11.08 12.57 -15.54
C THR A 84 -10.22 12.83 -14.31
N PHE A 85 -9.89 11.76 -13.60
CA PHE A 85 -9.00 11.77 -12.44
C PHE A 85 -7.66 11.18 -12.83
N HIS A 86 -6.58 11.73 -12.31
CA HIS A 86 -5.24 11.16 -12.49
C HIS A 86 -4.82 10.44 -11.22
N LEU A 87 -4.60 9.13 -11.31
CA LEU A 87 -4.18 8.27 -10.21
C LEU A 87 -2.84 7.63 -10.60
N ASP A 88 -1.75 8.00 -9.93
CA ASP A 88 -0.41 7.47 -10.22
C ASP A 88 -0.03 7.51 -11.72
N GLY A 89 -0.39 8.60 -12.40
CA GLY A 89 -0.13 8.76 -13.83
C GLY A 89 -1.14 8.08 -14.77
N ILE A 90 -2.15 7.38 -14.23
CA ILE A 90 -3.27 6.83 -15.01
C ILE A 90 -4.42 7.84 -15.05
N ALA A 91 -4.88 8.19 -16.25
CA ALA A 91 -6.10 8.95 -16.46
C ALA A 91 -7.33 8.03 -16.39
N VAL A 92 -8.18 8.21 -15.39
CA VAL A 92 -9.44 7.49 -15.19
C VAL A 92 -10.58 8.44 -15.49
N THR A 93 -11.30 8.20 -16.59
CA THR A 93 -12.46 9.00 -16.94
C THR A 93 -13.72 8.27 -16.50
N VAL A 94 -14.44 8.85 -15.54
CA VAL A 94 -15.77 8.35 -15.17
C VAL A 94 -16.77 8.98 -16.12
N SER A 95 -17.45 8.14 -16.90
CA SER A 95 -18.53 8.58 -17.80
C SER A 95 -19.88 8.21 -17.17
N GLY A 96 -20.83 9.15 -17.17
CA GLY A 96 -22.12 9.00 -16.51
C GLY A 96 -22.17 9.58 -15.10
N ALA A 97 -23.36 9.56 -14.49
CA ALA A 97 -23.57 10.02 -13.11
C ALA A 97 -23.38 8.83 -12.15
N PRO A 98 -22.34 8.80 -11.30
CA PRO A 98 -22.20 7.76 -10.29
C PRO A 98 -23.37 7.83 -9.31
N ALA A 99 -23.89 6.67 -8.91
CA ALA A 99 -24.95 6.56 -7.92
C ALA A 99 -24.40 6.70 -6.50
N ALA A 100 -25.28 6.99 -5.55
CA ALA A 100 -24.91 6.99 -4.14
C ALA A 100 -24.38 5.60 -3.74
N ASN A 101 -23.22 5.57 -3.10
CA ASN A 101 -22.48 4.37 -2.67
C ASN A 101 -21.75 3.58 -3.78
N ASP A 102 -21.53 4.16 -4.95
CA ASP A 102 -20.59 3.57 -5.91
C ASP A 102 -19.15 3.60 -5.36
N VAL A 103 -18.45 2.48 -5.46
CA VAL A 103 -17.05 2.33 -5.04
C VAL A 103 -16.22 1.86 -6.22
N LEU A 104 -15.14 2.61 -6.52
CA LEU A 104 -14.19 2.28 -7.57
C LEU A 104 -12.82 1.97 -6.94
N ARG A 105 -12.23 0.83 -7.31
CA ARG A 105 -10.85 0.48 -6.98
C ARG A 105 -10.01 0.57 -8.24
N VAL A 106 -8.97 1.38 -8.20
CA VAL A 106 -7.98 1.51 -9.29
C VAL A 106 -6.63 1.06 -8.75
N ASN A 107 -5.97 0.14 -9.46
CA ASN A 107 -4.62 -0.32 -9.13
C ASN A 107 -3.79 -0.37 -10.41
N SER A 108 -2.85 0.57 -10.54
CA SER A 108 -1.97 0.73 -11.70
C SER A 108 -0.92 -0.38 -11.84
N ARG A 109 -0.67 -1.14 -10.77
CA ARG A 109 0.39 -2.16 -10.70
C ARG A 109 -0.17 -3.58 -10.64
N GLU A 110 -1.50 -3.73 -10.59
CA GLU A 110 -2.15 -5.03 -10.59
C GLU A 110 -1.78 -5.79 -11.86
N ASN A 111 -1.33 -7.04 -11.71
CA ASN A 111 -0.82 -7.90 -12.78
C ASN A 111 0.43 -7.41 -13.54
N ALA A 112 1.05 -6.28 -13.16
CA ALA A 112 2.23 -5.78 -13.87
C ALA A 112 3.32 -6.86 -14.02
N ALA A 113 3.64 -7.58 -12.95
CA ALA A 113 4.62 -8.67 -12.99
C ALA A 113 4.18 -9.87 -13.84
N ARG A 114 2.87 -10.14 -13.93
CA ARG A 114 2.32 -11.26 -14.72
C ARG A 114 2.37 -10.96 -16.21
N ASP A 115 2.11 -9.72 -16.58
CA ASP A 115 1.98 -9.29 -17.98
C ASP A 115 3.32 -8.78 -18.55
N LEU A 116 4.40 -8.74 -17.74
CA LEU A 116 5.76 -8.44 -18.19
C LEU A 116 6.23 -9.49 -19.21
N ALA A 117 6.58 -9.02 -20.41
CA ALA A 117 7.12 -9.84 -21.48
C ALA A 117 8.18 -9.10 -22.29
N VAL A 118 9.13 -9.84 -22.85
CA VAL A 118 10.09 -9.29 -23.82
C VAL A 118 9.40 -9.23 -25.18
N THR A 119 9.30 -8.04 -25.77
CA THR A 119 8.50 -7.80 -26.99
C THR A 119 9.25 -8.08 -28.29
N PHE A 120 10.57 -8.14 -28.26
CA PHE A 120 11.40 -8.38 -29.45
C PHE A 120 12.16 -9.70 -29.31
N SER A 121 12.19 -10.47 -30.39
CA SER A 121 12.96 -11.72 -30.51
C SER A 121 14.27 -11.55 -31.27
N ASP A 122 14.41 -10.45 -32.02
CA ASP A 122 15.57 -10.16 -32.85
C ASP A 122 16.56 -9.25 -32.09
N PRO A 123 17.78 -9.74 -31.77
CA PRO A 123 18.77 -8.97 -31.04
C PRO A 123 19.27 -7.73 -31.80
N THR A 124 19.11 -7.69 -33.13
CA THR A 124 19.52 -6.52 -33.94
C THR A 124 18.61 -5.30 -33.72
N LYS A 125 17.44 -5.49 -33.09
CA LYS A 125 16.50 -4.42 -32.77
C LYS A 125 16.79 -3.71 -31.44
N VAL A 126 17.83 -4.13 -30.71
CA VAL A 126 18.22 -3.45 -29.47
C VAL A 126 18.84 -2.09 -29.81
N ALA A 127 18.17 -1.01 -29.40
CA ALA A 127 18.55 0.36 -29.72
C ALA A 127 19.72 0.87 -28.85
N LEU A 128 20.94 0.36 -29.07
CA LEU A 128 22.13 0.72 -28.30
C LEU A 128 22.74 2.09 -28.67
N SER A 129 22.54 2.55 -29.91
CA SER A 129 23.08 3.84 -30.38
C SER A 129 22.14 4.99 -30.02
N SER A 130 22.69 6.09 -29.52
CA SER A 130 21.95 7.34 -29.28
C SER A 130 21.56 8.09 -30.57
N THR A 131 22.00 7.61 -31.73
CA THR A 131 21.78 8.25 -33.03
C THR A 131 21.11 7.31 -34.03
N ARG A 132 20.14 7.83 -34.79
CA ARG A 132 19.47 7.09 -35.87
C ARG A 132 20.41 6.72 -37.02
N ALA A 133 21.46 7.50 -37.23
CA ALA A 133 22.46 7.28 -38.28
C ALA A 133 23.31 6.01 -38.06
N GLY A 134 23.23 5.37 -36.89
CA GLY A 134 23.88 4.08 -36.64
C GLY A 134 25.41 4.18 -36.70
N VAL A 135 25.99 5.18 -36.02
CA VAL A 135 27.45 5.36 -35.94
C VAL A 135 28.10 4.06 -35.44
N PRO A 136 29.03 3.43 -36.20
CA PRO A 136 29.69 2.21 -35.77
C PRO A 136 30.35 2.37 -34.39
N GLY A 137 30.07 1.44 -33.48
CA GLY A 137 30.60 1.45 -32.12
C GLY A 137 29.87 2.35 -31.11
N ASN A 138 28.85 3.11 -31.52
CA ASN A 138 28.04 3.88 -30.57
C ASN A 138 27.14 2.95 -29.72
N ASN A 139 27.40 2.92 -28.42
CA ASN A 139 26.67 2.13 -27.43
C ASN A 139 26.09 2.99 -26.29
N GLN A 140 25.91 4.29 -26.51
CA GLN A 140 25.54 5.23 -25.45
C GLN A 140 24.24 4.86 -24.73
N ASN A 141 23.17 4.48 -25.45
CA ASN A 141 21.92 4.05 -24.80
C ASN A 141 22.12 2.77 -23.98
N GLY A 142 23.07 1.92 -24.36
CA GLY A 142 23.44 0.74 -23.59
C GLY A 142 24.10 1.13 -22.26
N LEU A 143 24.97 2.14 -22.27
CA LEU A 143 25.55 2.70 -21.04
C LEU A 143 24.46 3.33 -20.15
N ASP A 144 23.52 4.05 -20.75
CA ASP A 144 22.40 4.65 -20.02
C ASP A 144 21.48 3.58 -19.41
N LEU A 145 21.24 2.48 -20.13
CA LEU A 145 20.50 1.32 -19.62
C LEU A 145 21.20 0.68 -18.42
N VAL A 146 22.52 0.54 -18.46
CA VAL A 146 23.31 0.03 -17.32
C VAL A 146 23.25 1.01 -16.15
N ALA A 147 23.29 2.32 -16.41
CA ALA A 147 23.20 3.35 -15.38
C ALA A 147 21.85 3.33 -14.64
N LEU A 148 20.77 2.80 -15.23
CA LEU A 148 19.50 2.61 -14.52
C LEU A 148 19.63 1.71 -13.30
N GLN A 149 20.63 0.82 -13.25
CA GLN A 149 20.86 -0.04 -12.09
C GLN A 149 21.15 0.77 -10.81
N SER A 150 21.85 1.90 -10.94
CA SER A 150 22.22 2.79 -9.83
C SER A 150 21.37 4.06 -9.75
N THR A 151 20.40 4.23 -10.65
CA THR A 151 19.55 5.41 -10.68
C THR A 151 18.42 5.28 -9.64
N ALA A 152 18.30 6.27 -8.77
CA ALA A 152 17.18 6.39 -7.84
C ALA A 152 15.90 6.78 -8.59
N LEU A 153 14.84 6.00 -8.40
CA LEU A 153 13.56 6.21 -9.08
C LEU A 153 12.53 6.74 -8.08
N ILE A 154 11.92 7.88 -8.40
CA ILE A 154 10.89 8.51 -7.56
C ILE A 154 9.72 7.54 -7.28
N GLY A 155 9.35 6.71 -8.26
CA GLY A 155 8.27 5.71 -8.13
C GLY A 155 8.58 4.54 -7.19
N LEU A 156 9.83 4.42 -6.71
CA LEU A 156 10.31 3.41 -5.76
C LEU A 156 10.89 4.05 -4.49
N ASP A 157 10.24 5.10 -3.96
CA ASP A 157 10.69 5.83 -2.76
C ASP A 157 12.09 6.43 -2.90
N ASN A 158 12.45 6.87 -4.11
CA ASN A 158 13.80 7.36 -4.43
C ASN A 158 14.91 6.32 -4.17
N ALA A 159 14.58 5.04 -4.33
CA ALA A 159 15.51 3.93 -4.24
C ALA A 159 15.90 3.38 -5.63
N THR A 160 16.98 2.61 -5.69
CA THR A 160 17.34 1.86 -6.91
C THR A 160 16.42 0.65 -7.08
N LEU A 161 16.38 0.09 -8.30
CA LEU A 161 15.65 -1.17 -8.58
C LEU A 161 16.08 -2.30 -7.64
N PHE A 162 17.38 -2.39 -7.35
CA PHE A 162 17.94 -3.43 -6.50
C PHE A 162 17.58 -3.22 -5.02
N ASP A 163 17.59 -1.98 -4.55
CA ASP A 163 17.20 -1.67 -3.17
C ASP A 163 15.72 -1.96 -2.93
N ALA A 164 14.84 -1.61 -3.88
CA ALA A 164 13.42 -1.92 -3.78
C ALA A 164 13.14 -3.44 -3.77
N TYR A 165 13.85 -4.20 -4.61
CA TYR A 165 13.79 -5.66 -4.58
C TYR A 165 14.25 -6.21 -3.22
N ARG A 166 15.39 -5.74 -2.71
CA ARG A 166 15.93 -6.15 -1.40
C ARG A 166 14.96 -5.85 -0.27
N LYS A 167 14.40 -4.64 -0.23
CA LYS A 167 13.38 -4.24 0.74
C LYS A 167 12.21 -5.22 0.73
N THR A 168 11.65 -5.51 -0.44
CA THR A 168 10.53 -6.45 -0.59
C THR A 168 10.89 -7.86 -0.10
N ALA A 169 12.07 -8.36 -0.45
CA ALA A 169 12.53 -9.68 -0.01
C ALA A 169 12.77 -9.72 1.51
N THR A 170 13.33 -8.66 2.09
CA THR A 170 13.53 -8.52 3.53
C THR A 170 12.20 -8.44 4.27
N ASP A 171 11.24 -7.65 3.79
CA ASP A 171 9.92 -7.49 4.39
C ASP A 171 9.16 -8.83 4.41
N LEU A 172 9.26 -9.61 3.33
CA LEU A 172 8.72 -10.97 3.27
C LEU A 172 9.39 -11.90 4.29
N GLY A 173 10.72 -11.87 4.38
CA GLY A 173 11.48 -12.68 5.33
C GLY A 173 11.14 -12.37 6.79
N VAL A 174 11.05 -11.08 7.14
CA VAL A 174 10.62 -10.63 8.47
C VAL A 174 9.18 -11.06 8.75
N SER A 175 8.28 -10.88 7.78
CA SER A 175 6.87 -11.28 7.93
C SER A 175 6.73 -12.79 8.16
N ALA A 176 7.48 -13.61 7.43
CA ALA A 176 7.49 -15.06 7.62
C ALA A 176 8.04 -15.46 8.99
N GLN A 177 9.12 -14.82 9.44
CA GLN A 177 9.70 -15.06 10.76
C GLN A 177 8.73 -14.69 11.90
N VAL A 178 8.05 -13.55 11.78
CA VAL A 178 7.02 -13.11 12.74
C VAL A 178 5.83 -14.07 12.75
N ALA A 179 5.38 -14.52 11.58
CA ALA A 179 4.30 -15.51 11.48
C ALA A 179 4.68 -16.84 12.16
N GLY A 180 5.92 -17.30 12.00
CA GLY A 180 6.44 -18.50 12.68
C GLY A 180 6.46 -18.35 14.21
N GLN A 181 6.98 -17.23 14.73
CA GLN A 181 6.98 -16.97 16.18
C GLN A 181 5.57 -16.87 16.78
N ARG A 182 4.63 -16.29 16.03
CA ARG A 182 3.22 -16.22 16.43
C ARG A 182 2.59 -17.61 16.49
N LEU A 183 2.89 -18.46 15.51
CA LEU A 183 2.41 -19.85 15.50
C LEU A 183 2.91 -20.59 16.76
N GLU A 184 4.21 -20.55 17.04
CA GLU A 184 4.80 -21.18 18.23
C GLU A 184 4.15 -20.65 19.53
N THR A 185 3.95 -19.34 19.63
CA THR A 185 3.29 -18.74 20.80
C THR A 185 1.85 -19.22 20.96
N GLU A 186 1.09 -19.34 19.87
CA GLU A 186 -0.28 -19.83 19.91
C GLU A 186 -0.36 -21.33 20.18
N GLU A 187 0.61 -22.13 19.73
CA GLU A 187 0.73 -23.55 20.08
C GLU A 187 0.97 -23.73 21.58
N ILE A 188 1.91 -22.96 22.16
CA ILE A 188 2.16 -22.96 23.60
C ILE A 188 0.90 -22.55 24.37
N ARG A 189 0.21 -21.48 23.93
CA ARG A 189 -1.04 -21.03 24.54
C ARG A 189 -2.12 -22.12 24.46
N HIS A 190 -2.22 -22.80 23.32
CA HIS A 190 -3.16 -23.88 23.11
C HIS A 190 -2.89 -25.04 24.08
N GLU A 191 -1.63 -25.47 24.21
CA GLU A 191 -1.22 -26.53 25.14
C GLU A 191 -1.52 -26.15 26.60
N GLN A 192 -1.23 -24.91 27.00
CA GLN A 192 -1.57 -24.40 28.34
C GLN A 192 -3.07 -24.45 28.61
N LEU A 193 -3.91 -24.05 27.66
CA LEU A 193 -5.37 -24.13 27.78
C LEU A 193 -5.87 -25.57 27.82
N GLN A 194 -5.27 -26.49 27.05
CA GLN A 194 -5.58 -27.91 27.13
C GLN A 194 -5.25 -28.49 28.52
N ASN A 195 -4.09 -28.14 29.06
CA ASN A 195 -3.68 -28.56 30.40
C ASN A 195 -4.60 -27.98 31.49
N PHE A 196 -4.97 -26.71 31.40
CA PHE A 196 -5.94 -26.09 32.32
C PHE A 196 -7.31 -26.78 32.24
N ARG A 197 -7.79 -27.09 31.02
CA ARG A 197 -9.02 -27.84 30.82
C ARG A 197 -8.93 -29.24 31.44
N ALA A 198 -7.80 -29.93 31.28
CA ALA A 198 -7.57 -31.24 31.85
C ALA A 198 -7.49 -31.20 33.40
N GLN A 199 -6.99 -30.11 33.99
CA GLN A 199 -7.00 -29.94 35.44
C GLN A 199 -8.40 -29.72 36.00
N VAL A 200 -9.22 -28.91 35.35
CA VAL A 200 -10.59 -28.59 35.84
C VAL A 200 -11.58 -29.72 35.54
N SER A 201 -11.47 -30.33 34.37
CA SER A 201 -12.38 -31.39 33.90
C SER A 201 -11.84 -32.80 34.17
N GLY A 202 -10.63 -32.92 34.71
CA GLY A 202 -10.00 -34.19 35.04
C GLY A 202 -10.64 -34.78 36.28
N VAL A 203 -11.14 -36.01 36.16
CA VAL A 203 -11.57 -36.80 37.32
C VAL A 203 -10.37 -37.63 37.78
N SER A 204 -10.01 -37.53 39.05
CA SER A 204 -8.97 -38.38 39.62
C SER A 204 -9.52 -39.78 39.84
N LEU A 205 -9.00 -40.77 39.10
CA LEU A 205 -9.40 -42.18 39.23
C LEU A 205 -9.20 -42.70 40.67
N ASP A 206 -8.20 -42.19 41.38
CA ASP A 206 -7.94 -42.57 42.77
C ASP A 206 -8.99 -42.00 43.73
N GLU A 207 -9.46 -40.76 43.51
CA GLU A 207 -10.55 -40.17 44.30
C GLU A 207 -11.89 -40.86 44.00
N GLU A 208 -12.18 -41.14 42.72
CA GLU A 208 -13.32 -41.97 42.31
C GLU A 208 -13.26 -43.36 42.97
N LEU A 209 -12.09 -44.01 42.99
CA LEU A 209 -11.90 -45.32 43.61
C LEU A 209 -12.10 -45.27 45.13
N VAL A 210 -11.57 -44.24 45.81
CA VAL A 210 -11.78 -44.03 47.25
C VAL A 210 -13.26 -43.80 47.56
N ASN A 211 -13.94 -42.98 46.75
CA ASN A 211 -15.38 -42.76 46.90
C ASN A 211 -16.18 -44.04 46.65
N LEU A 212 -15.81 -44.82 45.64
CA LEU A 212 -16.41 -46.12 45.35
C LEU A 212 -16.21 -47.10 46.49
N LEU A 213 -14.99 -47.21 47.04
CA LEU A 213 -14.70 -48.03 48.22
C LEU A 213 -15.49 -47.56 49.45
N LYS A 214 -15.61 -46.26 49.66
CA LYS A 214 -16.42 -45.68 50.74
C LYS A 214 -17.88 -46.06 50.59
N PHE A 215 -18.45 -45.98 49.39
CA PHE A 215 -19.83 -46.39 49.12
C PHE A 215 -20.02 -47.90 49.29
N GLN A 216 -19.07 -48.73 48.85
CA GLN A 216 -19.10 -50.18 49.08
C GLN A 216 -19.08 -50.52 50.58
N ARG A 217 -18.20 -49.89 51.36
CA ARG A 217 -18.14 -50.08 52.82
C ARG A 217 -19.38 -49.59 53.54
N ALA A 218 -19.93 -48.44 53.12
CA ALA A 218 -21.18 -47.93 53.66
C ALA A 218 -22.36 -48.89 53.36
N PHE A 219 -22.40 -49.47 52.17
CA PHE A 219 -23.41 -50.47 51.79
C PHE A 219 -23.27 -51.77 52.59
N GLU A 220 -22.05 -52.28 52.78
CA GLU A 220 -21.79 -53.43 53.66
C GLU A 220 -22.24 -53.16 55.11
N ALA A 221 -21.91 -51.98 55.65
CA ALA A 221 -22.32 -51.58 56.99
C ALA A 221 -23.84 -51.43 57.13
N ALA A 222 -24.51 -50.84 56.14
CA ALA A 222 -25.97 -50.73 56.10
C ALA A 222 -26.63 -52.13 56.04
N SER A 223 -26.07 -53.04 55.24
CA SER A 223 -26.55 -54.43 55.16
C SER A 223 -26.42 -55.15 56.50
N ARG A 224 -25.31 -54.98 57.22
CA ARG A 224 -25.13 -55.54 58.57
C ARG A 224 -26.08 -54.92 59.61
N MET A 225 -26.34 -53.62 59.53
CA MET A 225 -27.35 -52.97 60.38
C MET A 225 -28.75 -53.53 60.14
N ILE A 226 -29.12 -53.81 58.88
CA ILE A 226 -30.40 -54.43 58.54
C ILE A 226 -30.46 -55.85 59.13
N VAL A 227 -29.41 -56.66 58.98
CA VAL A 227 -29.35 -58.01 59.57
C VAL A 227 -29.48 -57.96 61.09
N ALA A 228 -28.74 -57.06 61.76
CA ALA A 228 -28.85 -56.90 63.22
C ALA A 228 -30.24 -56.43 63.65
N ALA A 229 -30.87 -55.53 62.89
CA ALA A 229 -32.25 -55.11 63.13
C ALA A 229 -33.25 -56.25 62.95
N ASP A 230 -33.06 -57.11 61.95
CA ASP A 230 -33.90 -58.29 61.71
C ASP A 230 -33.74 -59.34 62.83
N GLU A 231 -32.51 -59.56 63.30
CA GLU A 231 -32.24 -60.40 64.47
C GLU A 231 -32.88 -59.84 65.75
N MET A 232 -32.78 -58.53 65.99
CA MET A 232 -33.46 -57.88 67.10
C MET A 232 -34.99 -58.00 66.98
N MET A 233 -35.55 -57.84 65.78
CA MET A 233 -36.98 -58.01 65.55
C MET A 233 -37.42 -59.46 65.80
N SER A 234 -36.65 -60.45 65.34
CA SER A 234 -36.91 -61.87 65.55
C SER A 234 -36.87 -62.25 67.03
N THR A 235 -35.88 -61.75 67.78
CA THR A 235 -35.80 -61.96 69.25
C THR A 235 -36.96 -61.31 70.01
N LEU A 236 -37.41 -60.12 69.63
CA LEU A 236 -38.60 -59.49 70.22
C LEU A 236 -39.87 -60.30 69.93
N ILE A 237 -40.00 -60.85 68.73
CA ILE A 237 -41.15 -61.70 68.36
C ILE A 237 -41.12 -63.03 69.13
N SER A 238 -39.94 -63.62 69.34
CA SER A 238 -39.81 -64.90 70.05
C SER A 238 -40.01 -64.79 71.57
N LEU A 239 -39.73 -63.63 72.17
CA LEU A 239 -40.03 -63.31 73.57
C LEU A 239 -41.53 -63.09 73.85
N LYS A 240 -42.33 -62.77 72.82
CA LYS A 240 -43.78 -62.49 72.93
C LYS A 240 -44.64 -63.76 72.82
N ARG A 241 -44.20 -64.87 73.40
CA ARG A 241 -44.95 -66.12 73.43
C ARG A 241 -45.10 -66.66 74.84
#